data_AF-A0A7W4Z758-F1
#
_entry.id   AF-A0A7W4Z758-F1
#
_cell.length_a   1.000
_cell.length_b   1.000
_cell.length_c   1.000
_cell.angle_alpha   90.00
_cell.angle_beta   90.00
_cell.angle_gamma   90.00
#
_symmetry.space_group_name_H-M   'P 1'
#
loop_
_entity.id
_entity.type
_entity.pdbx_description
1 polymer ?
#
loop_
_entity_poly.entity_id
_entity_poly.type
_entity_poly.pdbx_seq_one_letter_code
_entity_poly.pdbx_strand_id
1 'polypeptide(L)'
;MNKQKLLCFFLSLCLSSPLWAGKGKSSGDNLPQGRPFQIIQEEITQLTQRMEGVESAITQINSDIAGLSSRVSDNTDAIEELINSDAALRADLDGLAQQYQADYDDVQARIAALQSDVDGLRSDLAAARFDLEAQIENGDAGLLALITTLESELDNAMSSMQTLEGLQNDLAAQIAGLRLQADALSGRVDTLEGYHVTYPTACDTGTDPGTNSPWVVCEADENRAWISADNGGRYHAELICLELGYRTVGVWGGTCGSVCGFCQGPTSCENTGLTPEQRDTRSWNNYNGGTDALGPMIHRTVQWTCVQ
;
A
#
# COMPACT_ATOMS: atom_id res chain seq x y z
N MET A 1 -21.58 99.87 -0.83
CA MET A 1 -21.82 100.93 0.19
C MET A 1 -22.00 102.27 -0.52
N ASN A 2 -23.24 102.74 -0.52
CA ASN A 2 -23.72 103.98 -1.13
C ASN A 2 -23.12 105.24 -0.48
N LYS A 3 -22.63 106.20 -1.30
CA LYS A 3 -22.67 107.64 -0.98
C LYS A 3 -22.92 108.47 -2.24
N GLN A 4 -24.21 108.58 -2.59
CA GLN A 4 -24.72 109.75 -3.30
C GLN A 4 -24.45 111.01 -2.46
N LYS A 5 -23.78 112.01 -3.04
CA LYS A 5 -23.85 113.40 -2.57
C LYS A 5 -24.70 114.18 -3.55
N LEU A 6 -26.01 114.16 -3.27
CA LEU A 6 -26.99 115.08 -3.81
C LEU A 6 -26.72 116.46 -3.18
N LEU A 7 -26.23 117.42 -3.96
CA LEU A 7 -26.14 118.83 -3.57
C LEU A 7 -27.10 119.61 -4.47
N CYS A 8 -28.36 119.63 -4.04
CA CYS A 8 -29.34 120.62 -4.49
C CYS A 8 -28.88 122.00 -4.00
N PHE A 9 -28.32 122.82 -4.90
CA PHE A 9 -28.27 124.27 -4.69
C PHE A 9 -29.48 124.88 -5.40
N PHE A 10 -30.59 124.97 -4.67
CA PHE A 10 -31.66 125.92 -4.99
C PHE A 10 -31.11 127.32 -4.73
N LEU A 11 -30.59 127.98 -5.76
CA LEU A 11 -30.48 129.44 -5.76
C LEU A 11 -31.68 129.98 -6.52
N SER A 12 -32.77 130.19 -5.77
CA SER A 12 -33.85 131.07 -6.16
C SER A 12 -33.29 132.49 -6.29
N LEU A 13 -32.96 132.91 -7.51
CA LEU A 13 -32.97 134.33 -7.86
C LEU A 13 -34.31 134.64 -8.51
N CYS A 14 -35.28 135.00 -7.66
CA CYS A 14 -36.38 135.86 -8.07
C CYS A 14 -35.81 137.22 -8.52
N LEU A 15 -35.64 137.41 -9.82
CA LEU A 15 -35.70 138.75 -10.44
C LEU A 15 -37.15 139.04 -10.81
N SER A 16 -37.98 139.20 -9.79
CA SER A 16 -39.24 139.92 -9.88
C SER A 16 -39.17 141.08 -8.89
N SER A 17 -38.96 142.30 -9.41
CA SER A 17 -39.32 143.55 -8.76
C SER A 17 -39.15 144.75 -9.72
N PRO A 18 -39.89 145.84 -9.49
CA PRO A 18 -40.68 146.48 -10.54
C PRO A 18 -40.39 148.00 -10.67
N LEU A 19 -41.25 148.70 -11.42
CA LEU A 19 -41.37 150.16 -11.52
C LEU A 19 -40.23 150.90 -12.24
N TRP A 20 -40.48 151.23 -13.50
CA TRP A 20 -40.21 152.59 -13.97
C TRP A 20 -41.46 153.20 -14.60
N ALA A 21 -42.39 153.59 -13.74
CA ALA A 21 -43.46 154.53 -14.06
C ALA A 21 -42.95 155.96 -13.85
N GLY A 22 -42.09 156.43 -14.76
CA GLY A 22 -41.70 157.84 -14.85
C GLY A 22 -42.45 158.51 -16.00
N LYS A 23 -43.62 159.09 -15.72
CA LYS A 23 -44.23 160.08 -16.64
C LYS A 23 -43.37 161.35 -16.59
N GLY A 24 -42.38 161.43 -17.47
CA GLY A 24 -41.62 162.64 -17.77
C GLY A 24 -41.62 162.86 -19.28
N LYS A 25 -42.39 163.84 -19.76
CA LYS A 25 -42.28 164.33 -21.14
C LYS A 25 -40.92 165.04 -21.26
N SER A 26 -39.92 164.39 -21.86
CA SER A 26 -38.82 165.10 -22.51
C SER A 26 -38.45 164.37 -23.80
N SER A 27 -38.78 165.04 -24.90
CA SER A 27 -38.18 164.87 -26.22
C SER A 27 -36.70 164.52 -26.12
N GLY A 28 -36.28 163.36 -26.63
CA GLY A 28 -34.85 163.03 -26.66
C GLY A 28 -34.44 161.58 -26.82
N ASP A 29 -35.29 160.63 -27.22
CA ASP A 29 -34.84 159.25 -27.50
C ASP A 29 -34.24 159.12 -28.91
N ASN A 30 -33.25 159.96 -29.20
CA ASN A 30 -32.26 159.72 -30.26
C ASN A 30 -31.17 158.81 -29.68
N LEU A 31 -31.47 157.53 -29.51
CA LEU A 31 -30.42 156.53 -29.58
C LEU A 31 -29.91 156.51 -31.04
N PRO A 32 -28.60 156.53 -31.29
CA PRO A 32 -28.07 156.65 -32.63
C PRO A 32 -28.45 155.43 -33.47
N GLN A 33 -29.54 155.53 -34.25
CA GLN A 33 -29.95 154.55 -35.26
C GLN A 33 -29.09 154.62 -36.54
N GLY A 34 -27.83 155.04 -36.42
CA GLY A 34 -26.88 154.94 -37.52
C GLY A 34 -26.62 153.48 -37.84
N ARG A 35 -26.38 153.16 -39.12
CA ARG A 35 -26.00 151.81 -39.60
C ARG A 35 -25.03 151.04 -38.67
N PRO A 36 -24.05 151.66 -37.98
CA PRO A 36 -23.18 150.95 -37.04
C PRO A 36 -23.89 150.30 -35.83
N PHE A 37 -24.95 150.91 -35.29
CA PHE A 37 -25.68 150.38 -34.13
C PHE A 37 -26.51 149.15 -34.49
N GLN A 38 -27.12 149.15 -35.69
CA GLN A 38 -27.89 148.00 -36.20
C GLN A 38 -27.00 146.78 -36.43
N ILE A 39 -25.75 146.98 -36.89
CA ILE A 39 -24.77 145.90 -37.08
C ILE A 39 -24.40 145.25 -35.74
N ILE A 40 -24.13 146.05 -34.71
CA ILE A 40 -23.82 145.55 -33.37
C ILE A 40 -25.00 144.73 -32.79
N GLN A 41 -26.24 145.17 -33.04
CA GLN A 41 -27.43 144.46 -32.56
C GLN A 41 -27.65 143.12 -33.27
N GLU A 42 -27.33 143.03 -34.57
CA GLU A 42 -27.32 141.77 -35.32
C GLU A 42 -26.24 140.81 -34.79
N GLU A 43 -25.02 141.30 -34.56
CA GLU A 43 -23.92 140.50 -34.00
C GLU A 43 -24.25 139.97 -32.60
N ILE A 44 -24.86 140.80 -31.74
CA ILE A 44 -25.35 140.37 -30.42
C ILE A 44 -26.37 139.25 -30.56
N THR A 45 -27.34 139.39 -31.48
CA THR A 45 -28.38 138.38 -31.72
C THR A 45 -27.77 137.05 -32.19
N GLN A 46 -26.78 137.12 -33.09
CA GLN A 46 -26.06 135.93 -33.58
C GLN A 46 -25.23 135.27 -32.47
N LEU A 47 -24.58 136.06 -31.61
CA LEU A 47 -23.85 135.58 -30.43
C LEU A 47 -24.79 134.87 -29.45
N THR A 48 -25.98 135.44 -29.19
CA THR A 48 -27.01 134.81 -28.34
C THR A 48 -27.46 133.46 -28.89
N GLN A 49 -27.78 133.37 -30.18
CA GLN A 49 -28.16 132.09 -30.81
C GLN A 49 -27.04 131.04 -30.72
N ARG A 50 -25.78 131.47 -30.89
CA ARG A 50 -24.62 130.59 -30.71
C ARG A 50 -24.48 130.11 -29.27
N MET A 51 -24.74 130.96 -28.27
CA MET A 51 -24.72 130.58 -26.85
C MET A 51 -25.80 129.54 -26.53
N GLU A 52 -27.03 129.76 -26.97
CA GLU A 52 -28.14 128.79 -26.79
C GLU A 52 -27.79 127.44 -27.43
N GLY A 53 -27.19 127.46 -28.63
CA GLY A 53 -26.70 126.25 -29.29
C GLY A 53 -25.61 125.52 -28.48
N VAL A 54 -24.67 126.27 -27.90
CA VAL A 54 -23.62 125.71 -27.02
C VAL A 54 -24.21 125.13 -25.74
N GLU A 55 -25.18 125.79 -25.10
CA GLU A 55 -25.86 125.28 -23.90
C GLU A 55 -26.61 123.98 -24.15
N SER A 56 -27.29 123.88 -25.30
CA SER A 56 -27.95 122.64 -25.74
C SER A 56 -26.92 121.52 -25.95
N ALA A 57 -25.81 121.81 -26.64
CA ALA A 57 -24.74 120.84 -26.85
C ALA A 57 -24.10 120.37 -25.54
N ILE A 58 -23.87 121.28 -24.58
CA ILE A 58 -23.36 120.92 -23.24
C ILE A 58 -24.33 119.99 -22.51
N THR A 59 -25.63 120.26 -22.59
CA THR A 59 -26.66 119.42 -21.97
C THR A 59 -26.64 118.00 -22.56
N GLN A 60 -26.52 117.89 -23.88
CA GLN A 60 -26.40 116.59 -24.54
C GLN A 60 -25.12 115.86 -24.13
N ILE A 61 -23.97 116.54 -24.14
CA ILE A 61 -22.68 115.97 -23.73
C ILE A 61 -22.76 115.45 -22.29
N ASN A 62 -23.39 116.17 -21.37
CA ASN A 62 -23.55 115.73 -19.99
C ASN A 62 -24.42 114.46 -19.88
N SER A 63 -25.47 114.36 -20.69
CA SER A 63 -26.29 113.15 -20.78
C SER A 63 -25.47 111.97 -21.31
N ASP A 64 -24.67 112.19 -22.35
CA ASP A 64 -23.82 111.16 -22.94
C ASP A 64 -22.72 110.70 -21.96
N ILE A 65 -22.12 111.63 -21.21
CA ILE A 65 -21.16 111.33 -20.13
C ILE A 65 -21.82 110.47 -19.05
N ALA A 66 -23.03 110.80 -18.63
CA ALA A 66 -23.76 110.02 -17.64
C ALA A 66 -24.04 108.59 -18.15
N GLY A 67 -24.45 108.45 -19.41
CA GLY A 67 -24.67 107.16 -20.05
C GLY A 67 -23.39 106.32 -20.19
N LEU A 68 -22.28 106.95 -20.60
CA LEU A 68 -20.96 106.30 -20.66
C LEU A 68 -20.49 105.87 -19.27
N SER A 69 -20.69 106.71 -18.25
CA SER A 69 -20.33 106.38 -16.87
C SER A 69 -21.10 105.15 -16.34
N SER A 70 -22.40 105.02 -16.66
CA SER A 70 -23.18 103.85 -16.29
C SER A 70 -22.63 102.59 -16.97
N ARG A 71 -22.41 102.64 -18.29
CA ARG A 71 -21.86 101.51 -19.05
C ARG A 71 -20.48 101.09 -18.58
N VAL A 72 -19.64 102.05 -18.17
CA VAL A 72 -18.32 101.76 -17.58
C VAL A 72 -18.47 101.05 -16.24
N SER A 73 -19.44 101.43 -15.40
CA SER A 73 -19.74 100.74 -14.15
C SER A 73 -20.20 99.31 -14.41
N ASP A 74 -21.18 99.11 -15.30
CA ASP A 74 -21.71 97.78 -15.61
C ASP A 74 -20.63 96.85 -16.20
N ASN A 75 -19.79 97.39 -17.09
CA ASN A 75 -18.65 96.64 -17.63
C ASN A 75 -17.61 96.31 -16.55
N THR A 76 -17.41 97.17 -15.56
CA THR A 76 -16.49 96.91 -14.43
C THR A 76 -17.00 95.72 -13.62
N ASP A 77 -18.29 95.71 -13.28
CA ASP A 77 -18.90 94.62 -12.52
C ASP A 77 -18.86 93.28 -13.30
N ALA A 78 -19.15 93.30 -14.60
CA ALA A 78 -19.09 92.10 -15.45
C ALA A 78 -17.66 91.54 -15.59
N ILE A 79 -16.65 92.42 -15.65
CA ILE A 79 -15.24 92.00 -15.67
C ILE A 79 -14.86 91.36 -14.33
N GLU A 80 -15.32 91.90 -13.21
CA GLU A 80 -15.05 91.32 -11.88
C GLU A 80 -15.69 89.92 -11.73
N GLU A 81 -16.91 89.72 -12.23
CA GLU A 81 -17.56 88.41 -12.26
C GLU A 81 -16.78 87.39 -13.11
N LEU A 82 -16.33 87.79 -14.31
CA LEU A 82 -15.52 86.93 -15.18
C LEU A 82 -14.17 86.57 -14.55
N ILE A 83 -13.53 87.50 -13.84
CA ILE A 83 -12.28 87.24 -13.09
C ILE A 83 -12.52 86.18 -12.01
N ASN A 84 -13.61 86.29 -11.26
CA ASN A 84 -13.95 85.32 -10.21
C ASN A 84 -14.28 83.93 -10.79
N SER A 85 -14.98 83.88 -11.93
CA SER A 85 -15.26 82.63 -12.64
C SER A 85 -13.99 81.96 -13.19
N ASP A 86 -13.08 82.72 -13.79
CA ASP A 86 -11.79 82.22 -14.27
C ASP A 86 -10.93 81.68 -13.12
N ALA A 87 -10.93 82.36 -11.96
CA ALA A 87 -10.23 81.86 -10.77
C ALA A 87 -10.81 80.53 -10.26
N ALA A 88 -12.13 80.37 -10.25
CA ALA A 88 -12.78 79.12 -9.86
C ALA A 88 -12.47 77.98 -10.84
N LEU A 89 -12.57 78.23 -12.14
CA LEU A 89 -12.25 77.23 -13.18
C LEU A 89 -10.79 76.78 -13.12
N ARG A 90 -9.85 77.68 -12.79
CA ARG A 90 -8.45 77.31 -12.59
C ARG A 90 -8.27 76.40 -11.37
N ALA A 91 -8.95 76.70 -10.27
CA ALA A 91 -8.91 75.85 -9.08
C ALA A 91 -9.50 74.45 -9.36
N ASP A 92 -10.60 74.38 -10.09
CA ASP A 92 -11.20 73.11 -10.51
C ASP A 92 -10.27 72.31 -11.43
N LEU A 93 -9.61 72.98 -12.38
CA LEU A 93 -8.64 72.35 -13.28
C LEU A 93 -7.44 71.79 -12.53
N ASP A 94 -6.90 72.55 -11.58
CA ASP A 94 -5.79 72.13 -10.73
C ASP A 94 -6.18 70.93 -9.84
N GLY A 95 -7.38 70.96 -9.26
CA GLY A 95 -7.92 69.85 -8.46
C GLY A 95 -8.13 68.59 -9.29
N LEU A 96 -8.70 68.72 -10.49
CA LEU A 96 -8.90 67.60 -11.39
C LEU A 96 -7.57 67.00 -11.86
N ALA A 97 -6.57 67.83 -12.15
CA ALA A 97 -5.23 67.37 -12.51
C ALA A 97 -4.56 66.58 -11.38
N GLN A 98 -4.69 67.03 -10.13
CA GLN A 98 -4.18 66.32 -8.96
C GLN A 98 -4.89 64.97 -8.77
N GLN A 99 -6.21 64.93 -8.94
CA GLN A 99 -6.99 63.69 -8.83
C GLN A 99 -6.57 62.66 -9.90
N TYR A 100 -6.45 63.09 -11.16
CA TYR A 100 -6.02 62.20 -12.25
C TYR A 100 -4.61 61.64 -12.01
N GLN A 101 -3.70 62.46 -11.46
CA GLN A 101 -2.36 61.99 -11.13
C GLN A 101 -2.39 60.96 -10.01
N ALA A 102 -3.18 61.19 -8.95
CA ALA A 102 -3.32 60.24 -7.85
C ALA A 102 -3.91 58.91 -8.30
N ASP A 103 -4.96 58.95 -9.14
CA ASP A 103 -5.59 57.75 -9.70
C ASP A 103 -4.62 56.98 -10.61
N TYR A 104 -3.82 57.70 -11.41
CA TYR A 104 -2.79 57.08 -12.24
C TYR A 104 -1.74 56.35 -11.39
N ASP A 105 -1.25 56.99 -10.33
CA ASP A 105 -0.26 56.41 -9.42
C ASP A 105 -0.80 55.17 -8.68
N ASP A 106 -2.07 55.20 -8.23
CA ASP A 106 -2.74 54.03 -7.64
C ASP A 106 -2.84 52.86 -8.61
N VAL A 107 -3.29 53.12 -9.84
CA VAL A 107 -3.42 52.08 -10.87
C VAL A 107 -2.04 51.49 -11.21
N GLN A 108 -0.99 52.30 -11.30
CA GLN A 108 0.38 51.81 -11.53
C GLN A 108 0.86 50.92 -10.37
N ALA A 109 0.61 51.33 -9.12
CA ALA A 109 0.96 50.53 -7.96
C ALA A 109 0.24 49.16 -7.95
N ARG A 110 -1.05 49.15 -8.30
CA ARG A 110 -1.84 47.92 -8.41
C ARG A 110 -1.36 47.00 -9.54
N ILE A 111 -0.96 47.58 -10.68
CA ILE A 111 -0.36 46.81 -11.78
C ILE A 111 0.94 46.15 -11.33
N ALA A 112 1.82 46.89 -10.64
CA ALA A 112 3.09 46.35 -10.14
C ALA A 112 2.87 45.23 -9.12
N ALA A 113 1.90 45.38 -8.21
CA ALA A 113 1.53 44.33 -7.26
C ALA A 113 1.01 43.07 -7.97
N LEU A 114 0.09 43.21 -8.94
CA LEU A 114 -0.44 42.08 -9.71
C LEU A 114 0.65 41.38 -10.54
N GLN A 115 1.61 42.12 -11.08
CA GLN A 115 2.76 41.53 -11.78
C GLN A 115 3.59 40.66 -10.84
N SER A 116 3.87 41.14 -9.62
CA SER A 116 4.56 40.37 -8.58
C SER A 116 3.79 39.11 -8.19
N ASP A 117 2.46 39.21 -8.01
CA ASP A 117 1.61 38.06 -7.68
C ASP A 117 1.62 37.00 -8.79
N VAL A 118 1.53 37.43 -10.05
CA VAL A 118 1.60 36.52 -11.21
C VAL A 118 2.93 35.80 -11.30
N ASP A 119 4.04 36.50 -11.06
CA ASP A 119 5.38 35.89 -11.08
C ASP A 119 5.58 34.93 -9.90
N GLY A 120 5.04 35.26 -8.72
CA GLY A 120 5.00 34.35 -7.57
C GLY A 120 4.24 33.07 -7.87
N LEU A 121 2.99 33.19 -8.36
CA LEU A 121 2.16 32.05 -8.74
C LEU A 121 2.80 31.17 -9.82
N ARG A 122 3.55 31.76 -10.75
CA ARG A 122 4.32 31.00 -11.76
C ARG A 122 5.44 30.19 -11.13
N SER A 123 6.14 30.75 -10.15
CA SER A 123 7.18 30.03 -9.39
C SER A 123 6.59 28.88 -8.59
N ASP A 124 5.50 29.13 -7.86
CA ASP A 124 4.80 28.11 -7.06
C ASP A 124 4.30 26.96 -7.93
N LEU A 125 3.72 27.27 -9.10
CA LEU A 125 3.26 26.27 -10.06
C LEU A 125 4.43 25.42 -10.60
N ALA A 126 5.58 26.04 -10.88
CA ALA A 126 6.75 25.33 -11.36
C ALA A 126 7.32 24.38 -10.28
N ALA A 127 7.38 24.83 -9.02
CA ALA A 127 7.81 24.02 -7.90
C ALA A 127 6.87 22.83 -7.66
N ALA A 128 5.55 23.08 -7.61
CA ALA A 128 4.55 22.04 -7.42
C ALA A 128 4.60 20.97 -8.53
N ARG A 129 4.84 21.40 -9.77
CA ARG A 129 5.02 20.47 -10.90
C ARG A 129 6.25 19.58 -10.70
N PHE A 130 7.38 20.16 -10.32
CA PHE A 130 8.61 19.42 -10.09
C PHE A 130 8.46 18.41 -8.95
N ASP A 131 7.86 18.82 -7.83
CA ASP A 131 7.63 17.95 -6.67
C ASP A 131 6.71 16.77 -7.01
N LEU A 132 5.66 17.01 -7.81
CA LEU A 132 4.74 15.97 -8.24
C LEU A 132 5.41 14.96 -9.18
N GLU A 133 6.22 15.46 -10.13
CA GLU A 133 6.99 14.62 -11.06
C GLU A 133 7.97 13.73 -10.28
N ALA A 134 8.71 14.30 -9.33
CA ALA A 134 9.61 13.55 -8.47
C ALA A 134 8.90 12.51 -7.58
N GLN A 135 7.73 12.83 -7.02
CA GLN A 135 6.95 11.87 -6.22
C GLN A 135 6.48 10.68 -7.04
N ILE A 136 6.02 10.93 -8.27
CA ILE A 136 5.58 9.87 -9.19
C ILE A 136 6.75 8.97 -9.55
N GLU A 137 7.88 9.54 -10.00
CA GLU A 137 9.04 8.76 -10.40
C GLU A 137 9.61 7.91 -9.26
N ASN A 138 9.73 8.48 -8.06
CA ASN A 138 10.21 7.73 -6.89
C ASN A 138 9.21 6.66 -6.43
N GLY A 139 7.90 6.96 -6.50
CA GLY A 139 6.84 6.02 -6.18
C GLY A 139 6.85 4.81 -7.12
N ASP A 140 6.91 5.05 -8.43
CA ASP A 140 6.94 4.02 -9.46
C ASP A 140 8.21 3.17 -9.35
N ALA A 141 9.37 3.79 -9.13
CA ALA A 141 10.62 3.07 -8.90
C ALA A 141 10.55 2.16 -7.65
N GLY A 142 9.95 2.66 -6.57
CA GLY A 142 9.75 1.88 -5.34
C GLY A 142 8.80 0.71 -5.53
N LEU A 143 7.68 0.92 -6.22
CA LEU A 143 6.72 -0.13 -6.53
C LEU A 143 7.32 -1.20 -7.45
N LEU A 144 8.08 -0.79 -8.47
CA LEU A 144 8.76 -1.71 -9.37
C LEU A 144 9.76 -2.60 -8.62
N ALA A 145 10.55 -2.02 -7.71
CA ALA A 145 11.49 -2.79 -6.88
C ALA A 145 10.78 -3.79 -5.96
N LEU A 146 9.62 -3.43 -5.41
CA LEU A 146 8.82 -4.33 -4.59
C LEU A 146 8.24 -5.48 -5.42
N ILE A 147 7.71 -5.19 -6.62
CA ILE A 147 7.21 -6.22 -7.54
C ILE A 147 8.31 -7.21 -7.91
N THR A 148 9.49 -6.72 -8.32
CA THR A 148 10.62 -7.59 -8.66
C THR A 148 11.05 -8.47 -7.48
N THR A 149 11.00 -7.93 -6.25
CA THR A 149 11.31 -8.70 -5.05
C THR A 149 10.27 -9.81 -4.83
N LEU A 150 8.99 -9.48 -4.91
CA LEU A 150 7.89 -10.45 -4.74
C LEU A 150 7.91 -11.53 -5.83
N GLU A 151 8.23 -11.19 -7.07
CA GLU A 151 8.42 -12.16 -8.16
C GLU A 151 9.56 -13.14 -7.83
N SER A 152 10.69 -12.65 -7.33
CA SER A 152 11.80 -13.53 -6.92
C SER A 152 11.45 -14.42 -5.73
N GLU A 153 10.73 -13.90 -4.73
CA GLU A 153 10.24 -14.70 -3.60
C GLU A 153 9.27 -15.79 -4.06
N LEU A 154 8.39 -15.48 -5.02
CA LEU A 154 7.47 -16.45 -5.61
C LEU A 154 8.22 -17.57 -6.34
N ASP A 155 9.23 -17.24 -7.15
CA ASP A 155 10.06 -18.23 -7.85
C ASP A 155 10.80 -19.15 -6.89
N ASN A 156 11.35 -18.59 -5.81
CA ASN A 156 12.01 -19.36 -4.76
C ASN A 156 11.04 -20.29 -4.02
N ALA A 157 9.83 -19.81 -3.73
CA ALA A 157 8.79 -20.61 -3.10
C ALA A 157 8.34 -21.78 -4.00
N MET A 158 8.15 -21.52 -5.31
CA MET A 158 7.82 -22.57 -6.29
C MET A 158 8.91 -23.64 -6.39
N SER A 159 10.17 -23.23 -6.43
CA SER A 159 11.32 -24.16 -6.46
C SER A 159 11.39 -25.03 -5.19
N SER A 160 11.10 -24.43 -4.04
CA SER A 160 11.03 -25.15 -2.76
C SER A 160 9.90 -26.17 -2.74
N MET A 161 8.72 -25.83 -3.28
CA MET A 161 7.60 -26.76 -3.39
C MET A 161 7.93 -27.97 -4.28
N GLN A 162 8.55 -27.76 -5.43
CA GLN A 162 8.98 -28.86 -6.32
C GLN A 162 9.96 -29.80 -5.62
N THR A 163 10.88 -29.23 -4.83
CA THR A 163 11.84 -30.02 -4.04
C THR A 163 11.13 -30.89 -3.00
N LEU A 164 10.15 -30.31 -2.28
CA LEU A 164 9.36 -31.05 -1.29
C LEU A 164 8.51 -32.16 -1.93
N GLU A 165 7.93 -31.92 -3.10
CA GLU A 165 7.19 -32.94 -3.85
C GLU A 165 8.12 -34.10 -4.27
N GLY A 166 9.34 -33.81 -4.70
CA GLY A 166 10.37 -34.82 -4.96
C GLY A 166 10.68 -35.66 -3.73
N LEU A 167 10.94 -35.02 -2.59
CA LEU A 167 11.20 -35.71 -1.33
C LEU A 167 10.01 -36.57 -0.87
N GLN A 168 8.78 -36.10 -1.08
CA GLN A 168 7.57 -36.86 -0.77
C GLN A 168 7.50 -38.16 -1.59
N ASN A 169 7.80 -38.09 -2.89
CA ASN A 169 7.82 -39.24 -3.78
C ASN A 169 8.91 -40.25 -3.39
N ASP A 170 10.11 -39.77 -3.08
CA ASP A 170 11.22 -40.62 -2.64
C ASP A 170 10.89 -41.34 -1.32
N LEU A 171 10.28 -40.62 -0.37
CA LEU A 171 9.85 -41.21 0.90
C LEU A 171 8.75 -42.25 0.67
N ALA A 172 7.78 -41.98 -0.21
CA ALA A 172 6.75 -42.94 -0.56
C ALA A 172 7.35 -44.23 -1.17
N ALA A 173 8.35 -44.11 -2.06
CA ALA A 173 9.06 -45.25 -2.62
C ALA A 173 9.84 -46.04 -1.56
N GLN A 174 10.51 -45.38 -0.63
CA GLN A 174 11.18 -46.03 0.50
C GLN A 174 10.20 -46.80 1.39
N ILE A 175 9.04 -46.21 1.71
CA ILE A 175 7.98 -46.88 2.50
C ILE A 175 7.49 -48.13 1.77
N ALA A 176 7.26 -48.05 0.45
CA ALA A 176 6.85 -49.21 -0.35
C ALA A 176 7.93 -50.31 -0.35
N GLY A 177 9.21 -49.94 -0.48
CA GLY A 177 10.32 -50.87 -0.43
C GLY A 177 10.46 -51.58 0.92
N LEU A 178 10.37 -50.82 2.02
CA LEU A 178 10.42 -51.39 3.38
C LEU A 178 9.25 -52.35 3.64
N ARG A 179 8.04 -52.05 3.12
CA ARG A 179 6.89 -52.96 3.22
C ARG A 179 7.16 -54.30 2.53
N LEU A 180 7.69 -54.28 1.30
CA LEU A 180 8.07 -55.50 0.58
C LEU A 180 9.14 -56.32 1.33
N GLN A 181 10.12 -55.64 1.94
CA GLN A 181 11.13 -56.32 2.76
C GLN A 181 10.50 -56.95 4.01
N ALA A 182 9.57 -56.26 4.67
CA ALA A 182 8.84 -56.79 5.82
C ALA A 182 8.00 -58.03 5.44
N ASP A 183 7.27 -57.98 4.33
CA ASP A 183 6.49 -59.11 3.81
C ASP A 183 7.39 -60.31 3.49
N ALA A 184 8.53 -60.07 2.83
CA ALA A 184 9.50 -61.12 2.52
C ALA A 184 10.13 -61.74 3.78
N LEU A 185 10.41 -60.92 4.79
CA LEU A 185 10.93 -61.41 6.07
C LEU A 185 9.88 -62.23 6.81
N SER A 186 8.62 -61.78 6.83
CA SER A 186 7.50 -62.53 7.41
C SER A 186 7.38 -63.92 6.77
N GLY A 187 7.39 -64.01 5.44
CA GLY A 187 7.31 -65.32 4.76
C GLY A 187 8.50 -66.25 5.05
N ARG A 188 9.69 -65.69 5.29
CA ARG A 188 10.85 -66.48 5.73
C ARG A 188 10.69 -67.00 7.16
N VAL A 189 10.11 -66.20 8.06
CA VAL A 189 9.79 -66.63 9.43
C VAL A 189 8.78 -67.78 9.38
N ASP A 190 7.70 -67.65 8.60
CA ASP A 190 6.68 -68.70 8.44
C ASP A 190 7.30 -70.03 7.94
N THR A 191 8.23 -69.93 6.96
CA THR A 191 8.93 -71.10 6.41
C THR A 191 9.83 -71.77 7.44
N LEU A 192 10.53 -70.99 8.27
CA LEU A 192 11.40 -71.52 9.33
C LEU A 192 10.60 -72.16 10.45
N GLU A 193 9.49 -71.56 10.88
CA GLU A 193 8.59 -72.14 11.88
C GLU A 193 8.00 -73.47 11.39
N GLY A 194 7.69 -73.59 10.09
CA GLY A 194 7.25 -74.84 9.48
C GLY A 194 8.32 -75.95 9.40
N TYR A 195 9.61 -75.63 9.59
CA TYR A 195 10.72 -76.59 9.55
C TYR A 195 11.11 -77.12 10.95
N HIS A 196 10.31 -76.85 11.97
CA HIS A 196 10.56 -77.39 13.31
C HIS A 196 10.41 -78.92 13.31
N VAL A 197 11.53 -79.64 13.36
CA VAL A 197 11.55 -81.09 13.53
C VAL A 197 11.05 -81.40 14.94
N THR A 198 9.83 -81.92 15.06
CA THR A 198 9.33 -82.43 16.33
C THR A 198 9.97 -83.79 16.58
N TYR A 199 10.94 -83.84 17.49
CA TYR A 199 11.52 -85.09 17.97
C TYR A 199 10.51 -85.80 18.89
N PRO A 200 10.51 -87.14 18.96
CA PRO A 200 9.65 -87.87 19.88
C PRO A 200 9.96 -87.49 21.33
N THR A 201 8.97 -87.62 22.21
CA THR A 201 9.15 -87.47 23.65
C THR A 201 9.42 -88.82 24.32
N ALA A 202 10.03 -88.80 25.52
CA ALA A 202 10.15 -90.01 26.32
C ALA A 202 8.76 -90.64 26.54
N CYS A 203 8.70 -91.96 26.49
CA CYS A 203 7.49 -92.78 26.48
C CYS A 203 6.65 -92.76 25.20
N ASP A 204 7.07 -92.08 24.13
CA ASP A 204 6.43 -92.27 22.83
C ASP A 204 6.59 -93.73 22.41
N THR A 205 5.48 -94.37 22.04
CA THR A 205 5.47 -95.76 21.57
C THR A 205 5.14 -95.81 20.10
N GLY A 206 5.72 -96.76 19.39
CA GLY A 206 5.33 -97.07 18.03
C GLY A 206 5.52 -98.54 17.72
N THR A 207 5.37 -98.89 16.45
CA THR A 207 5.57 -100.25 15.96
C THR A 207 6.52 -100.21 14.79
N ASP A 208 7.42 -101.19 14.70
CA ASP A 208 8.27 -101.38 13.54
C ASP A 208 7.41 -101.53 12.27
N PRO A 209 7.61 -100.72 11.22
CA PRO A 209 6.76 -100.74 10.02
C PRO A 209 6.72 -102.08 9.28
N GLY A 210 7.82 -102.85 9.35
CA GLY A 210 7.95 -104.13 8.64
C GLY A 210 7.33 -105.32 9.37
N THR A 211 7.40 -105.30 10.70
CA THR A 211 7.09 -106.47 11.54
C THR A 211 5.96 -106.23 12.54
N ASN A 212 5.52 -104.97 12.67
CA ASN A 212 4.55 -104.52 13.66
C ASN A 212 5.00 -104.75 15.12
N SER A 213 6.30 -104.91 15.37
CA SER A 213 6.85 -105.13 16.71
C SER A 213 6.86 -103.81 17.49
N PRO A 214 6.22 -103.71 18.68
CA PRO A 214 6.16 -102.45 19.41
C PRO A 214 7.49 -102.08 20.07
N TRP A 215 7.81 -100.79 20.03
CA TRP A 215 8.97 -100.17 20.64
C TRP A 215 8.55 -98.93 21.45
N VAL A 216 9.42 -98.44 22.33
CA VAL A 216 9.21 -97.22 23.11
C VAL A 216 10.46 -96.35 23.15
N VAL A 217 10.29 -95.04 23.06
CA VAL A 217 11.34 -94.05 23.28
C VAL A 217 11.59 -93.90 24.78
N CYS A 218 12.84 -94.04 25.18
CA CYS A 218 13.28 -93.95 26.56
C CYS A 218 13.79 -92.55 26.91
N GLU A 219 14.47 -91.93 25.96
CA GLU A 219 15.00 -90.57 26.02
C GLU A 219 15.15 -90.09 24.59
N ALA A 220 14.84 -88.82 24.32
CA ALA A 220 15.03 -88.23 23.01
C ALA A 220 15.31 -86.73 23.13
N ASP A 221 16.24 -86.26 22.33
CA ASP A 221 16.59 -84.87 22.12
C ASP A 221 16.88 -84.61 20.62
N GLU A 222 17.34 -83.42 20.27
CA GLU A 222 17.61 -83.05 18.87
C GLU A 222 18.72 -83.91 18.20
N ASN A 223 19.61 -84.49 18.98
CA ASN A 223 20.83 -85.16 18.53
C ASN A 223 20.72 -86.69 18.59
N ARG A 224 19.91 -87.22 19.51
CA ARG A 224 19.73 -88.66 19.69
C ARG A 224 18.35 -89.04 20.23
N ALA A 225 17.93 -90.27 19.93
CA ALA A 225 16.85 -90.94 20.65
C ALA A 225 17.28 -92.33 21.05
N TRP A 226 17.10 -92.67 22.33
CA TRP A 226 17.24 -94.02 22.82
C TRP A 226 15.89 -94.71 22.76
N ILE A 227 15.82 -95.81 22.01
CA ILE A 227 14.63 -96.64 21.88
C ILE A 227 14.89 -98.02 22.48
N SER A 228 13.86 -98.60 23.07
CA SER A 228 13.90 -99.91 23.71
C SER A 228 12.69 -100.74 23.33
N ALA A 229 12.89 -102.05 23.27
CA ALA A 229 11.83 -103.02 23.05
C ALA A 229 12.14 -104.34 23.74
N ASP A 230 11.14 -104.91 24.42
CA ASP A 230 11.37 -106.05 25.32
C ASP A 230 10.44 -107.26 25.08
N ASN A 231 9.70 -107.23 23.98
CA ASN A 231 8.70 -108.26 23.63
C ASN A 231 9.24 -109.42 22.77
N GLY A 232 10.54 -109.47 22.50
CA GLY A 232 11.12 -110.51 21.65
C GLY A 232 10.99 -110.29 20.13
N GLY A 233 10.54 -109.12 19.68
CA GLY A 233 10.27 -108.77 18.27
C GLY A 233 11.51 -108.61 17.39
N ARG A 234 11.30 -108.18 16.14
CA ARG A 234 12.34 -107.82 15.15
C ARG A 234 12.15 -106.35 14.79
N TYR A 235 13.23 -105.58 14.65
CA TYR A 235 13.17 -104.12 14.50
C TYR A 235 14.12 -103.66 13.41
N HIS A 236 13.59 -102.91 12.44
CA HIS A 236 14.32 -102.11 11.46
C HIS A 236 14.74 -100.81 12.13
N ALA A 237 15.69 -100.91 13.07
CA ALA A 237 16.07 -99.78 13.93
C ALA A 237 16.43 -98.52 13.12
N GLU A 238 17.08 -98.66 11.96
CA GLU A 238 17.41 -97.54 11.08
C GLU A 238 16.18 -96.89 10.45
N LEU A 239 15.19 -97.67 10.01
CA LEU A 239 13.92 -97.13 9.51
C LEU A 239 13.16 -96.40 10.62
N ILE A 240 13.12 -96.97 11.82
CA ILE A 240 12.51 -96.34 12.99
C ILE A 240 13.23 -95.03 13.35
N CYS A 241 14.56 -94.98 13.29
CA CYS A 241 15.31 -93.74 13.50
C CYS A 241 14.96 -92.66 12.48
N LEU A 242 14.85 -93.04 11.20
CA LEU A 242 14.47 -92.12 10.12
C LEU A 242 13.06 -91.55 10.32
N GLU A 243 12.10 -92.39 10.72
CA GLU A 243 10.72 -91.95 11.03
C GLU A 243 10.67 -90.98 12.23
N LEU A 244 11.55 -91.17 13.20
CA LEU A 244 11.67 -90.31 14.38
C LEU A 244 12.48 -89.03 14.16
N GLY A 245 12.98 -88.79 12.94
CA GLY A 245 13.73 -87.56 12.60
C GLY A 245 15.23 -87.63 12.85
N TYR A 246 15.80 -88.83 13.00
CA TYR A 246 17.24 -89.08 13.15
C TYR A 246 17.81 -89.71 11.88
N ARG A 247 19.12 -89.56 11.64
CA ARG A 247 19.72 -90.02 10.37
C ARG A 247 20.03 -91.51 10.33
N THR A 248 20.43 -92.11 11.46
CA THR A 248 20.87 -93.52 11.49
C THR A 248 20.88 -94.08 12.91
N VAL A 249 21.25 -95.36 13.06
CA VAL A 249 21.49 -96.02 14.34
C VAL A 249 22.96 -95.88 14.73
N GLY A 250 23.25 -95.31 15.90
CA GLY A 250 24.60 -95.24 16.44
C GLY A 250 25.05 -96.59 16.99
N VAL A 251 24.34 -97.06 18.01
CA VAL A 251 24.67 -98.31 18.73
C VAL A 251 23.40 -99.07 19.08
N TRP A 252 23.52 -100.39 19.24
CA TRP A 252 22.44 -101.23 19.73
C TRP A 252 22.94 -102.22 20.79
N GLY A 253 22.07 -102.65 21.68
CA GLY A 253 22.37 -103.60 22.75
C GLY A 253 21.15 -104.44 23.09
N GLY A 254 21.31 -105.39 24.01
CA GLY A 254 20.17 -106.08 24.62
C GLY A 254 19.50 -105.22 25.69
N THR A 255 18.27 -105.53 26.07
CA THR A 255 17.59 -104.96 27.26
C THR A 255 17.55 -105.94 28.43
N CYS A 256 17.66 -107.24 28.16
CA CYS A 256 17.64 -108.30 29.17
C CYS A 256 16.34 -108.36 29.98
N GLY A 257 15.19 -108.08 29.36
CA GLY A 257 13.90 -108.07 30.05
C GLY A 257 13.53 -106.71 30.67
N SER A 258 14.27 -105.65 30.38
CA SER A 258 14.11 -104.33 31.02
C SER A 258 13.91 -103.23 29.98
N VAL A 259 12.66 -102.83 29.75
CA VAL A 259 12.34 -101.69 28.86
C VAL A 259 13.04 -100.43 29.38
N CYS A 260 13.75 -99.73 28.51
CA CYS A 260 14.55 -98.55 28.86
C CYS A 260 15.58 -98.81 29.97
N GLY A 261 16.26 -99.96 29.90
CA GLY A 261 17.35 -100.33 30.79
C GLY A 261 18.11 -101.57 30.33
N PHE A 262 19.04 -102.06 31.16
CA PHE A 262 19.84 -103.25 30.87
C PHE A 262 20.06 -104.14 32.10
N CYS A 263 19.32 -105.26 32.21
CA CYS A 263 19.39 -106.23 33.31
C CYS A 263 19.34 -105.56 34.72
N GLN A 264 18.59 -104.47 34.90
CA GLN A 264 18.64 -103.62 36.11
C GLN A 264 17.25 -103.46 36.73
N GLY A 265 16.71 -104.52 37.33
CA GLY A 265 15.42 -104.41 38.02
C GLY A 265 14.29 -103.83 37.14
N PRO A 266 13.24 -103.26 37.74
CA PRO A 266 12.13 -102.68 36.98
C PRO A 266 12.49 -101.27 36.46
N THR A 267 12.85 -101.18 35.18
CA THR A 267 13.01 -99.90 34.44
C THR A 267 11.80 -99.61 33.56
N SER A 268 11.60 -98.34 33.20
CA SER A 268 10.57 -97.90 32.25
C SER A 268 11.01 -96.60 31.57
N CYS A 269 10.24 -96.13 30.60
CA CYS A 269 10.51 -94.85 29.95
C CYS A 269 10.36 -93.64 30.90
N GLU A 270 9.64 -93.76 32.03
CA GLU A 270 9.56 -92.71 33.07
C GLU A 270 10.66 -92.85 34.14
N ASN A 271 11.33 -94.00 34.20
CA ASN A 271 12.38 -94.32 35.16
C ASN A 271 13.43 -95.19 34.48
N THR A 272 14.29 -94.53 33.70
CA THR A 272 15.27 -95.19 32.84
C THR A 272 16.42 -95.79 33.65
N GLY A 273 16.96 -96.90 33.14
CA GLY A 273 18.20 -97.51 33.63
C GLY A 273 19.44 -96.92 32.95
N LEU A 274 20.51 -97.70 32.91
CA LEU A 274 21.70 -97.32 32.13
C LEU A 274 21.39 -97.30 30.62
N THR A 275 21.90 -96.28 29.93
CA THR A 275 21.74 -96.11 28.48
C THR A 275 22.57 -97.14 27.70
N PRO A 276 22.32 -97.36 26.39
CA PRO A 276 23.08 -98.29 25.58
C PRO A 276 24.59 -97.96 25.60
N GLU A 277 24.98 -96.70 25.50
CA GLU A 277 26.40 -96.29 25.49
C GLU A 277 27.13 -96.68 26.77
N GLN A 278 26.39 -96.82 27.88
CA GLN A 278 26.96 -97.15 29.16
C GLN A 278 27.25 -98.65 29.30
N ARG A 279 26.52 -99.57 28.61
CA ARG A 279 26.75 -101.03 28.71
C ARG A 279 26.27 -101.87 27.51
N ASP A 280 27.07 -102.90 27.19
CA ASP A 280 26.85 -103.99 26.20
C ASP A 280 26.30 -103.52 24.85
N THR A 281 26.92 -102.48 24.31
CA THR A 281 26.64 -102.00 22.96
C THR A 281 27.48 -102.69 21.91
N ARG A 282 26.85 -102.87 20.78
CA ARG A 282 27.42 -103.35 19.53
C ARG A 282 27.25 -102.24 18.52
N SER A 283 28.27 -102.08 17.67
CA SER A 283 28.14 -101.24 16.48
C SER A 283 26.95 -101.71 15.64
N TRP A 284 26.21 -100.78 15.05
CA TRP A 284 25.10 -101.08 14.14
C TRP A 284 25.50 -102.06 13.03
N ASN A 285 26.75 -102.01 12.56
CA ASN A 285 27.29 -102.93 11.55
C ASN A 285 27.27 -104.43 11.97
N ASN A 286 27.05 -104.72 13.26
CA ASN A 286 26.96 -106.06 13.81
C ASN A 286 25.53 -106.40 14.27
N TYR A 287 24.50 -106.04 13.51
CA TYR A 287 23.10 -106.37 13.79
C TYR A 287 22.87 -107.89 13.87
N ASN A 288 21.92 -108.35 14.70
CA ASN A 288 21.73 -109.77 14.99
C ASN A 288 20.47 -110.39 14.36
N GLY A 289 19.61 -109.61 13.72
CA GLY A 289 18.28 -110.03 13.22
C GLY A 289 18.20 -110.35 11.74
N GLY A 290 19.33 -110.39 11.03
CA GLY A 290 19.37 -110.57 9.58
C GLY A 290 18.94 -109.31 8.82
N THR A 291 18.68 -109.45 7.52
CA THR A 291 18.33 -108.34 6.62
C THR A 291 17.14 -108.76 5.76
N ASP A 292 16.20 -107.86 5.53
CA ASP A 292 15.15 -108.04 4.52
C ASP A 292 15.03 -106.81 3.60
N ALA A 293 13.92 -106.69 2.88
CA ALA A 293 13.69 -105.59 1.92
C ALA A 293 13.64 -104.20 2.58
N LEU A 294 13.40 -104.11 3.89
CA LEU A 294 13.36 -102.87 4.67
C LEU A 294 14.68 -102.58 5.38
N GLY A 295 15.68 -103.46 5.26
CA GLY A 295 17.04 -103.24 5.73
C GLY A 295 17.48 -104.20 6.85
N PRO A 296 18.59 -103.88 7.53
CA PRO A 296 19.11 -104.68 8.64
C PRO A 296 18.16 -104.64 9.84
N MET A 297 18.02 -105.78 10.51
CA MET A 297 17.20 -105.92 11.69
C MET A 297 18.02 -106.27 12.92
N ILE A 298 17.55 -105.82 14.08
CA ILE A 298 17.89 -106.38 15.39
C ILE A 298 16.69 -107.13 15.93
N HIS A 299 16.90 -108.12 16.80
CA HIS A 299 15.80 -108.96 17.31
C HIS A 299 15.99 -109.38 18.76
N ARG A 300 14.88 -109.80 19.38
CA ARG A 300 14.69 -110.15 20.81
C ARG A 300 14.38 -108.92 21.68
N THR A 301 14.93 -108.91 22.88
CA THR A 301 14.89 -107.86 23.88
C THR A 301 16.06 -106.93 23.58
N VAL A 302 15.81 -105.82 22.88
CA VAL A 302 16.83 -104.95 22.29
C VAL A 302 16.58 -103.48 22.58
N GLN A 303 17.64 -102.72 22.58
CA GLN A 303 17.63 -101.26 22.66
C GLN A 303 18.65 -100.69 21.69
N TRP A 304 18.42 -99.49 21.21
CA TRP A 304 19.32 -98.82 20.29
C TRP A 304 19.23 -97.31 20.42
N THR A 305 20.28 -96.64 19.97
CA THR A 305 20.34 -95.19 19.95
C THR A 305 20.29 -94.72 18.50
N CYS A 306 19.27 -93.97 18.16
CA CYS A 306 19.21 -93.16 16.96
C CYS A 306 20.06 -91.91 17.12
N VAL A 307 20.76 -91.51 16.08
CA VAL A 307 21.64 -90.33 16.06
C VAL A 307 21.48 -89.56 14.75
N GLN A 308 21.78 -88.25 14.79
CA GLN A 308 21.89 -87.40 13.60
C GLN A 308 23.11 -87.71 12.71
#